data_AF-A0A532UUF9-F1
#
_entry.id   AF-A0A532UUF9-F1
#
_cell.length_a   1.000
_cell.length_b   1.000
_cell.length_c   1.000
_cell.angle_alpha   90.00
_cell.angle_beta   90.00
_cell.angle_gamma   90.00
#
_symmetry.space_group_name_H-M   'P 1'
#
loop_
_entity.id
_entity.type
_entity.pdbx_description
1 polymer ?
#
loop_
_entity_poly.entity_id
_entity_poly.type
_entity_poly.pdbx_seq_one_letter_code
_entity_poly.pdbx_strand_id
1 'polypeptide(L)'
;MKTPKQLWAYLRPLSKILLIWAIIFAMVALGIYFGVDKKVIGVSVTVFGVLTNAFAGLMTLIAFVPFIGPLIIKVVALPIFWVFNGIGYFLSVFAIKRGYAKEVMNYRVLTMVFLFGIIVGFVLGSIF
;
A
#
# COMPACT_ATOMS: atom_id res chain seq x y z
N MET A 1 20.23 13.35 -1.49
CA MET A 1 18.91 13.74 -2.03
C MET A 1 18.86 13.33 -3.51
N LYS A 2 17.98 12.41 -3.91
CA LYS A 2 17.81 12.02 -5.33
C LYS A 2 17.04 13.13 -6.05
N THR A 3 17.55 13.59 -7.19
CA THR A 3 17.02 14.76 -7.91
C THR A 3 15.66 14.47 -8.56
N PRO A 4 14.78 15.48 -8.72
CA PRO A 4 13.45 15.30 -9.33
C PRO A 4 13.48 14.72 -10.74
N LYS A 5 14.58 14.94 -11.50
CA LYS A 5 14.80 14.30 -12.81
C LYS A 5 14.97 12.77 -12.73
N GLN A 6 15.53 12.24 -11.66
CA GLN A 6 15.70 10.79 -11.48
C GLN A 6 14.37 10.11 -11.16
N LEU A 7 13.50 10.74 -10.37
CA LEU A 7 12.12 10.26 -10.13
C LEU A 7 11.32 10.17 -11.43
N TRP A 8 11.42 11.18 -12.29
CA TRP A 8 10.74 11.18 -13.59
C TRP A 8 11.21 10.06 -14.52
N ALA A 9 12.51 9.75 -14.51
CA ALA A 9 13.09 8.65 -15.28
C ALA A 9 12.59 7.27 -14.80
N TYR A 10 12.30 7.11 -13.51
CA TYR A 10 11.77 5.87 -12.94
C TYR A 10 10.26 5.68 -13.13
N LEU A 11 9.48 6.77 -13.27
CA LEU A 11 8.02 6.71 -13.46
C LEU A 11 7.61 6.55 -14.93
N ARG A 12 8.45 7.00 -15.87
CA ARG A 12 8.21 6.93 -17.31
C ARG A 12 8.01 5.50 -17.88
N PRO A 13 8.70 4.46 -17.37
CA PRO A 13 8.43 3.07 -17.76
C PRO A 13 7.09 2.57 -17.22
N LEU A 14 6.71 2.97 -15.99
CA LEU A 14 5.44 2.60 -15.37
C LEU A 14 4.24 3.10 -16.18
N SER A 15 4.29 4.34 -16.68
CA SER A 15 3.20 4.89 -17.51
C SER A 15 3.00 4.11 -18.82
N LYS A 16 4.08 3.60 -19.43
CA LYS A 16 4.00 2.76 -20.62
C LYS A 16 3.36 1.41 -20.32
N ILE A 17 3.74 0.78 -19.20
CA ILE A 17 3.16 -0.49 -18.75
C ILE A 17 1.66 -0.31 -18.50
N LEU A 18 1.27 0.75 -17.77
CA LEU A 18 -0.14 1.06 -17.51
C LEU A 18 -0.94 1.29 -18.80
N LEU A 19 -0.36 1.97 -19.80
CA LEU A 19 -1.01 2.22 -21.08
C LEU A 19 -1.23 0.92 -21.88
N ILE A 20 -0.25 0.01 -21.90
CA ILE A 20 -0.39 -1.32 -22.54
C ILE A 20 -1.52 -2.11 -21.86
N TRP A 21 -1.57 -2.10 -20.54
CA TRP A 21 -2.65 -2.77 -19.78
C TRP A 21 -4.01 -2.13 -20.00
N ALA A 22 -4.08 -0.80 -20.14
CA ALA A 22 -5.32 -0.10 -20.51
C ALA A 22 -5.83 -0.51 -21.90
N ILE A 23 -4.93 -0.69 -22.87
CA ILE A 23 -5.29 -1.18 -24.22
C ILE A 23 -5.80 -2.63 -24.16
N ILE A 24 -5.14 -3.51 -23.40
CA ILE A 24 -5.60 -4.90 -23.19
C ILE A 24 -6.99 -4.90 -22.55
N PHE A 25 -7.21 -4.07 -21.54
CA PHE A 25 -8.50 -3.96 -20.87
C PHE A 25 -9.60 -3.47 -21.83
N ALA A 26 -9.28 -2.49 -22.68
CA ALA A 26 -10.18 -2.00 -23.72
C ALA A 26 -10.51 -3.09 -24.76
N MET A 27 -9.51 -3.87 -25.23
CA MET A 27 -9.74 -5.00 -26.13
C MET A 27 -10.67 -6.05 -25.51
N VAL A 28 -10.47 -6.40 -24.23
CA VAL A 28 -11.33 -7.35 -23.51
C VAL A 28 -12.74 -6.79 -23.37
N ALA A 29 -12.88 -5.54 -22.94
CA ALA A 29 -14.18 -4.89 -22.78
C ALA A 29 -14.96 -4.83 -24.10
N LEU A 30 -14.30 -4.44 -25.19
CA LEU A 30 -14.90 -4.43 -26.53
C LEU A 30 -15.27 -5.84 -27.00
N GLY A 31 -14.40 -6.83 -26.81
CA GLY A 31 -14.68 -8.22 -27.16
C GLY A 31 -15.92 -8.76 -26.45
N ILE A 32 -16.07 -8.45 -25.15
CA ILE A 32 -17.26 -8.81 -24.38
C ILE A 32 -18.50 -8.04 -24.89
N TYR A 33 -18.37 -6.73 -25.14
CA TYR A 33 -19.46 -5.89 -25.63
C TYR A 33 -20.01 -6.34 -26.99
N PHE A 34 -19.13 -6.73 -27.91
CA PHE A 34 -19.52 -7.26 -29.22
C PHE A 34 -19.91 -8.75 -29.20
N GLY A 35 -19.93 -9.39 -28.03
CA GLY A 35 -20.36 -10.79 -27.90
C GLY A 35 -19.37 -11.81 -28.47
N VAL A 36 -18.08 -11.47 -28.59
CA VAL A 36 -17.04 -12.38 -29.07
C VAL A 36 -16.88 -13.56 -28.11
N ASP A 37 -16.65 -14.76 -28.65
CA ASP A 37 -16.40 -15.96 -27.84
C ASP A 37 -15.21 -15.71 -26.89
N LYS A 38 -15.42 -16.01 -25.61
CA LYS A 38 -14.42 -15.88 -24.53
C LYS A 38 -13.11 -16.59 -24.86
N LYS A 39 -13.14 -17.71 -25.59
CA LYS A 39 -11.93 -18.42 -26.05
C LYS A 39 -11.12 -17.57 -27.02
N VAL A 40 -11.78 -16.92 -27.97
CA VAL A 40 -11.15 -16.05 -28.97
C VAL A 40 -10.54 -14.82 -28.29
N ILE A 41 -11.27 -14.21 -27.34
CA ILE A 41 -10.75 -13.10 -26.51
C ILE A 41 -9.49 -13.55 -25.74
N GLY A 42 -9.55 -14.71 -25.08
CA GLY A 42 -8.42 -15.23 -24.31
C GLY A 42 -7.17 -15.47 -25.15
N VAL A 43 -7.32 -16.09 -26.33
CA VAL A 43 -6.20 -16.33 -27.26
C VAL A 43 -5.62 -15.01 -27.76
N SER A 44 -6.46 -14.07 -28.20
CA SER A 44 -5.99 -12.79 -28.73
C SER A 44 -5.29 -11.93 -27.67
N VAL A 45 -5.80 -11.89 -26.44
CA VAL A 45 -5.12 -11.22 -25.31
C VAL A 45 -3.80 -11.89 -24.97
N THR A 46 -3.73 -13.22 -25.01
CA THR A 46 -2.49 -13.96 -24.71
C THR A 46 -1.42 -13.66 -25.76
N VAL A 47 -1.77 -13.75 -27.04
CA VAL A 47 -0.84 -13.45 -28.15
C VAL A 47 -0.38 -12.00 -28.07
N PHE A 48 -1.30 -11.05 -27.92
CA PHE A 48 -0.96 -9.64 -27.81
C PHE A 48 -0.08 -9.36 -26.59
N GLY A 49 -0.43 -9.91 -25.43
CA GLY A 49 0.30 -9.74 -24.18
C GLY A 49 1.73 -10.30 -24.23
N VAL A 50 1.96 -11.39 -24.95
CA VAL A 50 3.32 -11.93 -25.19
C VAL A 50 4.10 -11.01 -26.13
N LEU A 51 3.52 -10.59 -27.25
CA LEU A 51 4.18 -9.70 -28.21
C LEU A 51 4.60 -8.36 -27.61
N THR A 52 3.76 -7.80 -26.73
CA THR A 52 4.05 -6.52 -26.06
C THR A 52 4.80 -6.67 -24.74
N ASN A 53 5.16 -7.89 -24.33
CA ASN A 53 5.73 -8.19 -23.00
C ASN A 53 4.90 -7.66 -21.82
N ALA A 54 3.57 -7.61 -21.97
CA ALA A 54 2.67 -7.04 -20.95
C ALA A 54 2.74 -7.79 -19.62
N PHE A 55 2.91 -9.12 -19.66
CA PHE A 55 3.02 -9.98 -18.48
C PHE A 55 4.30 -9.71 -17.66
N ALA A 56 5.44 -9.49 -18.33
CA ALA A 56 6.67 -9.06 -17.65
C ALA A 56 6.51 -7.66 -17.03
N GLY A 57 5.72 -6.79 -17.67
CA GLY A 57 5.30 -5.51 -17.12
C GLY A 57 4.54 -5.63 -15.80
N LEU A 58 3.64 -6.61 -15.65
CA LEU A 58 2.95 -6.86 -14.37
C LEU A 58 3.92 -7.29 -13.27
N MET A 59 4.84 -8.20 -13.58
CA MET A 59 5.84 -8.64 -12.61
C MET A 59 6.68 -7.47 -12.10
N THR A 60 6.95 -6.50 -12.99
CA THR A 60 7.63 -5.26 -12.62
C THR A 60 6.77 -4.41 -11.68
N LEU A 61 5.47 -4.25 -11.95
CA LEU A 61 4.55 -3.52 -11.06
C LEU A 61 4.47 -4.17 -9.66
N ILE A 62 4.41 -5.49 -9.60
CA ILE A 62 4.40 -6.24 -8.33
C ILE A 62 5.73 -6.04 -7.59
N ALA A 63 6.87 -6.08 -8.29
CA ALA A 63 8.18 -5.82 -7.70
C ALA A 63 8.34 -4.39 -7.16
N PHE A 64 7.53 -3.43 -7.63
CA PHE A 64 7.48 -2.07 -7.09
C PHE A 64 6.70 -1.94 -5.79
N VAL A 65 5.82 -2.90 -5.44
CA VAL A 65 5.03 -2.89 -4.19
C VAL A 65 5.90 -2.72 -2.93
N PRO A 66 6.99 -3.49 -2.72
CA PRO A 66 7.85 -3.32 -1.54
C PRO A 66 8.60 -1.98 -1.52
N PHE A 67 8.64 -1.23 -2.62
CA PHE A 67 9.24 0.11 -2.66
C PHE A 67 8.20 1.21 -2.38
N ILE A 68 7.02 1.10 -3.00
CA ILE A 68 5.92 2.06 -2.82
C ILE A 68 5.34 1.96 -1.41
N GLY A 69 5.23 0.76 -0.83
CA GLY A 69 4.70 0.55 0.52
C GLY A 69 5.41 1.40 1.58
N PRO A 70 6.74 1.26 1.77
CA PRO A 70 7.49 2.09 2.70
C PRO A 70 7.43 3.59 2.38
N LEU A 71 7.36 3.95 1.10
CA LEU A 71 7.26 5.35 0.69
C LEU A 71 5.93 5.97 1.14
N ILE A 72 4.81 5.27 0.92
CA ILE A 72 3.48 5.70 1.38
C ILE A 72 3.46 5.84 2.90
N ILE A 73 4.00 4.84 3.61
CA ILE A 73 4.08 4.89 5.08
C ILE A 73 4.85 6.13 5.52
N LYS A 74 5.98 6.41 4.88
CA LYS A 74 6.83 7.54 5.27
C LYS A 74 6.19 8.91 5.00
N VAL A 75 5.50 9.05 3.87
CA VAL A 75 4.96 10.34 3.43
C VAL A 75 3.58 10.62 4.01
N VAL A 76 2.76 9.58 4.17
CA VAL A 76 1.35 9.73 4.56
C VAL A 76 1.14 9.24 5.98
N ALA A 77 1.47 7.97 6.27
CA ALA A 77 1.13 7.37 7.54
C ALA A 77 1.91 8.00 8.71
N LEU A 78 3.21 8.24 8.56
CA LEU A 78 4.04 8.83 9.64
C LEU A 78 3.56 10.23 10.06
N PRO A 79 3.37 11.21 9.16
CA PRO A 79 2.86 12.52 9.56
C PRO A 79 1.49 12.44 10.21
N ILE A 80 0.59 11.62 9.66
CA ILE A 80 -0.74 11.41 10.23
C ILE A 80 -0.63 10.84 11.65
N PHE A 81 0.22 9.83 11.85
CA PHE A 81 0.47 9.23 13.16
C PHE A 81 0.94 10.26 14.18
N TRP A 82 1.89 11.13 13.81
CA TRP A 82 2.35 12.21 14.68
C TRP A 82 1.22 13.19 15.06
N VAL A 83 0.38 13.56 14.11
CA VAL A 83 -0.78 14.44 14.37
C VAL A 83 -1.74 13.80 15.36
N PHE A 84 -2.16 12.56 15.12
CA PHE A 84 -3.07 11.85 16.03
C PHE A 84 -2.46 11.64 17.41
N ASN A 85 -1.16 11.33 17.47
CA ASN A 85 -0.45 11.16 18.74
C ASN A 85 -0.38 12.48 19.54
N GLY A 86 -0.09 13.59 18.86
CA GLY A 86 -0.14 14.93 19.44
C GLY A 86 -1.52 15.28 19.99
N ILE A 87 -2.58 15.04 19.19
CA ILE A 87 -3.98 15.24 19.63
C ILE A 87 -4.28 14.39 20.87
N GLY A 88 -3.88 13.12 20.87
CA GLY A 88 -4.05 12.22 22.01
C GLY A 88 -3.40 12.75 23.29
N TYR A 89 -2.22 13.37 23.18
CA TYR A 89 -1.57 14.03 24.32
C TYR A 89 -2.31 15.28 24.79
N PHE A 90 -2.76 16.15 23.87
CA PHE A 90 -3.56 17.32 24.23
C PHE A 90 -4.86 16.92 24.95
N LEU A 91 -5.58 15.94 24.40
CA LEU A 91 -6.80 15.41 25.01
C LEU A 91 -6.51 14.77 26.38
N SER A 92 -5.38 14.07 26.52
CA SER A 92 -4.95 13.52 27.81
C SER A 92 -4.76 14.61 28.86
N VAL A 93 -4.12 15.73 28.51
CA VAL A 93 -3.92 16.86 29.45
C VAL A 93 -5.26 17.47 29.85
N PHE A 94 -6.18 17.67 28.90
CA PHE A 94 -7.51 18.16 29.21
C PHE A 94 -8.30 17.21 30.11
N ALA A 95 -8.23 15.91 29.85
CA ALA A 95 -8.90 14.88 30.65
C ALA A 95 -8.35 14.84 32.09
N ILE A 96 -7.03 14.90 32.27
CA ILE A 96 -6.39 14.97 33.58
C ILE A 96 -6.85 16.21 34.35
N LYS A 97 -6.89 17.38 33.69
CA LYS A 97 -7.39 18.63 34.31
C LYS A 97 -8.85 18.53 34.75
N ARG A 98 -9.65 17.65 34.14
CA ARG A 98 -11.06 17.38 34.50
C ARG A 98 -11.24 16.25 35.52
N GLY A 99 -10.16 15.70 36.08
CA GLY A 99 -10.21 14.65 37.09
C GLY A 99 -10.10 13.22 36.56
N TYR A 100 -10.01 13.02 35.24
CA TYR A 100 -9.94 11.69 34.60
C TYR A 100 -8.51 11.12 34.54
N ALA A 101 -7.66 11.44 35.51
CA ALA A 101 -6.26 11.03 35.48
C ALA A 101 -6.09 9.51 35.55
N LYS A 102 -6.96 8.83 36.31
CA LYS A 102 -6.93 7.37 36.48
C LYS A 102 -7.32 6.66 35.19
N GLU A 103 -8.31 7.17 34.47
CA GLU A 103 -8.78 6.64 33.20
C GLU A 103 -7.67 6.79 32.14
N VAL A 104 -7.07 7.97 32.02
CA VAL A 104 -5.95 8.22 31.10
C VAL A 104 -4.77 7.28 31.40
N MET A 105 -4.45 7.05 32.69
CA MET A 105 -3.42 6.11 33.10
C MET A 105 -3.76 4.68 32.69
N ASN A 106 -4.98 4.23 32.99
CA ASN A 106 -5.43 2.88 32.65
C ASN A 106 -5.35 2.61 31.13
N TYR A 107 -5.78 3.56 30.29
CA TYR A 107 -5.67 3.42 28.84
C TYR A 107 -4.22 3.29 28.37
N ARG A 108 -3.30 4.09 28.94
CA ARG A 108 -1.88 4.04 28.59
C ARG A 108 -1.23 2.74 29.03
N VAL A 109 -1.49 2.31 30.26
CA VAL A 109 -0.99 1.04 30.79
C VAL A 109 -1.51 -0.13 29.96
N LEU A 110 -2.80 -0.14 29.63
CA LEU A 110 -3.39 -1.20 28.79
C LEU A 110 -2.70 -1.27 27.42
N THR A 111 -2.47 -0.13 26.78
CA THR A 111 -1.79 -0.08 25.47
C THR A 111 -0.35 -0.56 25.58
N MET A 112 0.39 -0.14 26.62
CA MET A 112 1.76 -0.63 26.85
C MET A 112 1.79 -2.14 27.07
N VAL A 113 0.93 -2.67 27.95
CA VAL A 113 0.83 -4.11 28.23
C VAL A 113 0.51 -4.88 26.96
N PHE A 114 -0.42 -4.39 26.14
CA PHE A 114 -0.76 -5.02 24.86
C PHE A 114 0.43 -5.06 23.90
N LEU A 115 1.14 -3.93 23.74
CA LEU A 115 2.33 -3.86 22.89
C LEU A 115 3.45 -4.77 23.40
N PHE A 116 3.69 -4.81 24.71
CA PHE A 116 4.64 -5.75 25.32
C PHE A 116 4.22 -7.20 25.09
N GLY A 117 2.93 -7.52 25.22
CA GLY A 117 2.40 -8.85 24.94
C GLY A 117 2.65 -9.30 23.51
N ILE A 118 2.44 -8.42 22.53
CA ILE A 118 2.76 -8.70 21.11
C ILE A 118 4.26 -8.95 20.94
N ILE A 119 5.11 -8.10 21.51
CA ILE A 119 6.58 -8.24 21.41
C ILE A 119 7.03 -9.57 22.00
N VAL A 120 6.56 -9.90 23.21
CA VAL A 120 6.89 -11.15 23.89
C VAL A 120 6.39 -12.35 23.08
N GLY A 121 5.14 -12.31 22.61
CA GLY A 121 4.57 -13.37 21.78
C GLY A 121 5.34 -13.57 20.48
N PHE A 122 5.76 -12.49 19.81
CA PHE A 122 6.59 -12.55 18.61
C PHE A 122 7.97 -13.16 18.90
N VAL A 123 8.65 -12.72 19.96
CA VAL A 123 9.97 -13.26 20.33
C VAL A 123 9.86 -14.75 20.66
N LEU A 124 8.91 -15.15 21.51
CA LEU A 124 8.71 -16.55 21.86
C LEU A 124 8.37 -17.39 20.61
N GLY A 125 7.41 -16.95 19.80
CA GLY A 125 7.03 -17.65 18.57
C GLY A 125 8.09 -17.65 17.46
N SER A 126 9.15 -16.84 17.58
CA SER A 126 10.30 -16.87 16.67
C SER A 126 11.39 -17.85 17.10
N ILE A 127 11.40 -18.23 18.39
CA ILE A 127 12.41 -19.12 18.99
C ILE A 127 11.93 -20.58 19.03
N PHE A 128 10.61 -20.78 19.19
CA PHE A 128 9.95 -22.09 19.14
C PHE A 128 9.37 -22.38 17.76
#